data_AF-A0A9E5Y7Q1-F1
#
_entry.id   AF-A0A9E5Y7Q1-F1
#
_cell.length_a   1.000
_cell.length_b   1.000
_cell.length_c   1.000
_cell.angle_alpha   90.00
_cell.angle_beta   90.00
_cell.angle_gamma   90.00
#
_symmetry.space_group_name_H-M   'P 1'
#
loop_
_entity.id
_entity.type
_entity.pdbx_description
1 polymer ?
#
loop_
_entity_poly.entity_id
_entity_poly.type
_entity_poly.pdbx_seq_one_letter_code
_entity_poly.pdbx_strand_id
1 'polypeptide(L)' 'MNYATQMEAARKGIITREMETVARKEMVDPAKLRELIAEGRVVIPANKNHASLDPCGIGQGLRTKINVNL' A
#
# COMPACT_ATOMS: atom_id res chain seq x y z
N MET A 1 17.37 2.74 -4.74
CA MET A 1 15.90 2.65 -4.87
C MET A 1 15.43 3.85 -5.68
N ASN A 2 14.63 3.65 -6.72
CA ASN A 2 14.11 4.73 -7.58
C ASN A 2 12.94 5.53 -6.96
N TYR A 3 12.58 5.26 -5.70
CA TYR A 3 11.51 5.91 -4.95
C TYR A 3 11.79 5.80 -3.44
N ALA A 4 11.27 6.73 -2.64
CA ALA A 4 11.39 6.73 -1.18
C ALA A 4 10.10 6.31 -0.45
N THR A 5 8.93 6.49 -1.07
CA THR A 5 7.61 6.17 -0.48
C THR A 5 6.73 5.38 -1.45
N GLN A 6 5.70 4.71 -0.91
CA GLN A 6 4.71 3.99 -1.73
C GLN A 6 3.92 4.93 -2.64
N MET A 7 3.63 6.15 -2.20
CA MET A 7 2.97 7.17 -3.02
C MET A 7 3.83 7.62 -4.19
N GLU A 8 5.14 7.84 -3.96
CA GLU A 8 6.07 8.21 -5.02
C GLU A 8 6.23 7.08 -6.05
N ALA A 9 6.35 5.82 -5.60
CA ALA A 9 6.36 4.65 -6.47
C ALA A 9 5.10 4.58 -7.34
N ALA A 10 3.93 4.76 -6.71
CA ALA A 10 2.64 4.74 -7.39
C ALA A 10 2.51 5.80 -8.48
N ARG A 11 2.93 7.04 -8.19
CA ARG A 11 2.93 8.16 -9.15
C ARG A 11 3.90 7.95 -10.31
N LYS A 12 5.00 7.22 -10.07
CA LYS A 12 5.95 6.79 -11.11
C LYS A 12 5.47 5.58 -11.93
N GLY A 13 4.25 5.07 -11.67
CA GLY A 13 3.71 3.90 -12.36
C GLY A 13 4.30 2.56 -11.89
N ILE A 14 5.06 2.56 -10.80
CA ILE A 14 5.73 1.38 -10.26
C ILE A 14 4.76 0.65 -9.34
N ILE A 15 4.57 -0.66 -9.57
CA ILE A 15 3.90 -1.56 -8.64
C ILE A 15 4.99 -2.15 -7.73
N THR A 16 4.86 -1.91 -6.42
CA THR A 16 5.82 -2.40 -5.43
C THR A 16 5.39 -3.76 -4.89
N ARG A 17 6.34 -4.49 -4.27
CA ARG A 17 6.03 -5.76 -3.60
C ARG A 17 5.00 -5.60 -2.49
N GLU A 18 5.01 -4.46 -1.79
CA GLU A 18 4.00 -4.16 -0.76
C GLU A 18 2.61 -3.97 -1.38
N MET A 19 2.51 -3.28 -2.53
CA MET A 19 1.26 -3.16 -3.28
C MET A 19 0.73 -4.52 -3.73
N GLU A 20 1.58 -5.39 -4.30
CA GLU A 20 1.17 -6.75 -4.69
C GLU A 20 0.65 -7.57 -3.50
N THR A 21 1.33 -7.47 -2.36
CA THR A 21 0.95 -8.20 -1.15
C THR A 21 -0.41 -7.73 -0.65
N VAL A 22 -0.64 -6.43 -0.58
CA VAL A 22 -1.92 -5.83 -0.17
C VAL A 22 -3.02 -6.15 -1.17
N ALA A 23 -2.75 -6.03 -2.48
CA ALA A 23 -3.70 -6.34 -3.54
C ALA A 23 -4.20 -7.79 -3.44
N ARG A 24 -3.28 -8.74 -3.25
CA ARG A 24 -3.62 -10.15 -3.03
C ARG A 24 -4.46 -10.36 -1.76
N LYS A 25 -4.10 -9.71 -0.65
CA LYS A 25 -4.84 -9.85 0.62
C LYS A 25 -6.26 -9.31 0.55
N GLU A 26 -6.45 -8.21 -0.17
CA GLU A 26 -7.73 -7.52 -0.30
C GLU A 26 -8.52 -7.99 -1.53
N MET A 27 -7.96 -8.90 -2.33
CA MET A 27 -8.54 -9.40 -3.58
C MET A 27 -8.90 -8.28 -4.56
N VAL A 28 -8.01 -7.29 -4.67
CA VAL A 28 -8.14 -6.15 -5.59
C VAL A 28 -7.05 -6.19 -6.66
N ASP A 29 -7.31 -5.54 -7.78
CA ASP A 29 -6.32 -5.41 -8.85
C ASP A 29 -5.13 -4.52 -8.39
N PRO A 30 -3.86 -4.98 -8.54
CA PRO A 30 -2.68 -4.20 -8.15
C PRO A 30 -2.53 -2.86 -8.88
N ALA A 31 -2.89 -2.78 -10.16
CA ALA A 31 -2.88 -1.54 -10.92
C ALA A 31 -3.94 -0.58 -10.38
N LYS A 32 -5.13 -1.09 -10.01
CA LYS A 32 -6.16 -0.26 -9.38
C LYS A 32 -5.74 0.25 -8.01
N LEU A 33 -5.11 -0.60 -7.20
CA LEU A 33 -4.55 -0.22 -5.91
C LEU A 33 -3.49 0.88 -6.07
N ARG A 34 -2.58 0.73 -7.04
CA ARG A 34 -1.55 1.73 -7.36
C ARG A 34 -2.18 3.08 -7.73
N GLU A 35 -3.23 3.12 -8.55
CA GLU A 35 -3.95 4.36 -8.87
C GLU A 35 -4.47 5.05 -7.61
N LEU A 36 -5.17 4.31 -6.74
CA LEU A 36 -5.71 4.84 -5.50
C LEU A 36 -4.62 5.38 -4.57
N ILE A 37 -3.44 4.74 -4.55
CA ILE A 37 -2.28 5.23 -3.81
C ILE A 37 -1.70 6.50 -4.43
N ALA A 38 -1.61 6.57 -5.76
CA ALA A 38 -1.13 7.76 -6.48
C ALA A 38 -2.04 8.98 -6.24
N GLU A 39 -3.36 8.74 -6.18
CA GLU A 39 -4.42 9.71 -5.85
C GLU A 39 -4.46 10.09 -4.36
N GLY A 40 -3.77 9.35 -3.49
CA GLY A 40 -3.78 9.57 -2.04
C GLY A 40 -5.04 9.08 -1.33
N ARG A 41 -5.84 8.21 -1.96
CA ARG A 41 -7.05 7.60 -1.38
C ARG A 41 -6.77 6.33 -0.58
N VAL A 42 -5.63 5.69 -0.85
CA VAL A 42 -5.14 4.51 -0.15
C VAL A 42 -3.69 4.73 0.27
N VAL A 43 -3.34 4.25 1.46
CA VAL A 43 -1.97 4.27 1.98
C VAL A 43 -1.53 2.87 2.38
N ILE A 44 -0.23 2.59 2.24
CA ILE A 44 0.42 1.39 2.76
C ILE A 44 1.56 1.87 3.69
N PRO A 45 1.38 1.82 5.03
CA PRO A 45 2.45 2.17 5.96
C PRO A 45 3.55 1.11 5.93
N ALA A 46 4.59 1.37 5.14
CA ALA A 46 5.73 0.49 4.95
C ALA A 46 7.06 1.21 5.23
N ASN A 47 7.36 1.42 6.51
CA ASN A 47 8.66 1.96 6.90
C ASN A 47 9.76 0.95 6.56
N LYS A 48 10.75 1.38 5.77
CA LYS A 48 11.91 0.56 5.36
C LYS A 48 12.69 -0.06 6.53
N ASN A 49 12.62 0.53 7.73
CA ASN A 49 13.28 0.01 8.92
C ASN A 49 12.47 -1.08 9.64
N HIS A 50 11.20 -1.29 9.29
CA HIS A 50 10.35 -2.32 9.87
C HIS A 50 10.47 -3.62 9.07
N ALA A 51 11.55 -4.37 9.30
CA ALA A 51 11.90 -5.56 8.51
C ALA A 51 10.90 -6.73 8.66
N SER A 52 10.19 -6.84 9.78
CA SER A 52 9.18 -7.87 10.05
C SER A 52 7.75 -7.46 9.67
N LEU A 53 7.59 -6.36 8.92
CA LEU A 53 6.29 -5.84 8.56
C LEU A 53 5.54 -6.82 7.65
N ASP A 54 4.29 -7.09 7.99
CA ASP A 54 3.32 -7.68 7.08
C ASP A 54 2.44 -6.58 6.46
N PRO A 55 2.62 -6.21 5.16
CA PRO A 55 1.99 -5.03 4.59
C PRO A 55 0.46 -5.08 4.59
N CYS A 56 -0.17 -3.98 4.99
CA CYS A 56 -1.61 -3.78 4.98
C CYS A 56 -1.95 -2.43 4.33
N GLY A 57 -2.98 -2.41 3.48
CA GLY A 57 -3.51 -1.18 2.90
C GLY A 57 -4.65 -0.61 3.73
N ILE A 58 -4.72 0.72 3.80
CA ILE A 58 -5.78 1.47 4.48
C ILE A 58 -6.34 2.49 3.49
N GLY A 59 -7.65 2.48 3.26
CA GLY A 59 -8.31 3.48 2.41
C GLY A 59 -9.50 2.94 1.64
N GLN A 60 -9.93 3.72 0.65
CA GLN A 60 -11.12 3.45 -0.14
C GLN A 60 -11.04 2.11 -0.89
N GLY A 61 -12.12 1.32 -0.84
CA GLY A 61 -12.24 0.06 -1.59
C GLY A 61 -11.53 -1.13 -0.96
N LEU A 62 -10.88 -0.96 0.20
CA LEU A 62 -10.30 -2.05 0.99
C LEU A 62 -11.19 -2.37 2.19
N ARG A 63 -11.01 -3.53 2.82
CA ARG A 63 -11.72 -3.87 4.06
C ARG A 63 -11.36 -2.90 5.17
N THR A 64 -12.35 -2.49 5.97
CA THR A 64 -12.16 -1.64 7.16
C THR A 64 -11.07 -2.19 8.07
N LYS A 65 -10.14 -1.32 8.48
CA LYS A 65 -9.05 -1.67 9.41
C LYS A 65 -9.36 -1.11 10.79
N ILE A 66 -8.93 -1.82 11.83
CA ILE A 66 -9.09 -1.43 13.23
C ILE A 66 -7.68 -1.28 13.82
N ASN A 67 -7.48 -0.24 14.62
CA ASN A 67 -6.25 -0.01 15.38
C ASN A 67 -6.53 -0.21 16.87
N VAL A 68 -5.61 -0.86 17.59
CA VAL A 68 -5.68 -1.07 19.04
C VAL A 68 -4.51 -0.32 19.67
N ASN A 69 -4.77 0.45 20.74
CA ASN A 69 -3.75 1.07 21.56
C ASN A 69 -3.40 0.11 22.71
N LEU A 70 -2.12 -0.17 22.91
CA LEU A 70 -1.58 -1.01 23.98
C LEU A 70 -0.69 -0.20 24.91
#